data_AF-A0AAV4DQ45-F1
#
_entry.id   AF-A0AAV4DQ45-F1
#
_cell.length_a   1.000
_cell.length_b   1.000
_cell.length_c   1.000
_cell.angle_alpha   90.00
_cell.angle_beta   90.00
_cell.angle_gamma   90.00
#
_symmetry.space_group_name_H-M   'P 1'
#
loop_
_entity.id
_entity.type
_entity.pdbx_description
1 polymer ?
#
loop_
_entity_poly.entity_id
_entity_poly.type
_entity_poly.pdbx_seq_one_letter_code
_entity_poly.pdbx_strand_id
1 'polypeptide(L)'
;MIWEAIQRAKSEKLNLDVVWLDLANAYGSVPHEMIQLALRMYHVPEAMQVMLDDYFSGFRMRFSTNDYTTNWINLEVGIAMGCTISPILFVMAMEVILKAAEGSAGPANLGGGCSMPPLKAFEDYKGKTTHVTKTKFGEK
;
A
#
# COMPACT_ATOMS: atom_id res chain seq x y z
N MET A 1 15.19 4.69 -6.58
CA MET A 1 13.81 5.19 -6.39
C MET A 1 13.24 5.59 -7.75
N ILE A 2 11.96 5.36 -8.06
CA ILE A 2 11.33 5.48 -9.38
C ILE A 2 11.65 6.81 -10.09
N TRP A 3 11.82 7.88 -9.31
CA TRP A 3 12.31 9.17 -9.82
C TRP A 3 13.67 9.07 -10.52
N GLU A 4 14.63 8.35 -9.93
CA GLU A 4 15.94 8.10 -10.53
C GLU A 4 15.82 7.28 -11.81
N ALA A 5 14.93 6.28 -11.83
CA ALA A 5 14.66 5.50 -13.03
C ALA A 5 14.08 6.38 -14.16
N ILE A 6 13.17 7.31 -13.84
CA ILE A 6 12.62 8.29 -14.78
C ILE A 6 13.71 9.25 -15.26
N GLN A 7 14.51 9.82 -14.36
CA GLN A 7 15.60 10.73 -14.72
C GLN A 7 16.63 10.05 -15.62
N ARG A 8 16.99 8.81 -15.31
CA ARG A 8 17.93 8.03 -16.10
C ARG A 8 17.36 7.67 -17.47
N ALA A 9 16.12 7.21 -17.54
CA ALA A 9 15.47 6.93 -18.82
C ALA A 9 15.45 8.16 -19.73
N LYS A 10 15.22 9.34 -19.14
CA LYS A 10 15.31 10.63 -19.85
C LYS A 10 16.74 10.96 -20.30
N SER A 11 17.76 10.79 -19.46
CA SER A 11 19.15 11.14 -19.80
C SER A 11 19.78 10.19 -20.79
N GLU A 12 19.50 8.89 -20.66
CA GLU A 12 20.05 7.81 -21.48
C GLU A 12 19.17 7.47 -22.69
N LYS A 13 18.01 8.15 -22.84
CA LYS A 13 17.01 7.91 -23.90
C LYS A 13 16.55 6.45 -23.95
N LEU A 14 16.26 5.90 -22.78
CA LEU A 14 15.75 4.54 -22.63
C LEU A 14 14.23 4.56 -22.65
N ASN A 15 13.64 3.48 -23.14
CA ASN A 15 12.19 3.30 -23.06
C ASN A 15 11.82 2.88 -21.64
N LEU A 16 10.87 3.60 -21.03
CA LEU A 16 10.35 3.33 -19.70
C LEU A 16 8.83 3.45 -19.71
N ASP A 17 8.15 2.36 -19.36
CA ASP A 17 6.72 2.34 -19.12
C ASP A 17 6.47 2.42 -17.61
N VAL A 18 5.66 3.40 -17.18
CA VAL A 18 5.29 3.61 -15.78
C VAL A 18 3.77 3.53 -15.64
N VAL A 19 3.32 2.72 -14.68
CA VAL A 19 1.91 2.62 -14.29
C VAL A 19 1.77 3.13 -12.86
N TRP A 20 0.87 4.09 -12.67
CA TRP A 20 0.51 4.59 -11.34
C TRP A 20 -0.78 3.91 -10.89
N LEU A 21 -0.77 3.33 -9.70
CA LEU A 21 -1.92 2.67 -9.08
C LEU A 21 -2.27 3.41 -7.79
N ASP A 22 -3.54 3.67 -7.60
CA ASP A 22 -4.08 4.29 -6.39
C ASP A 22 -5.10 3.34 -5.75
N LEU A 23 -5.07 3.23 -4.42
CA LEU A 23 -5.94 2.33 -3.67
C LEU A 23 -7.16 3.13 -3.18
N ALA A 24 -8.32 2.87 -3.79
CA ALA A 24 -9.58 3.44 -3.31
C ALA A 24 -9.86 2.98 -1.87
N ASN A 25 -10.10 3.95 -0.97
CA ASN A 25 -10.36 3.70 0.45
C ASN A 25 -9.34 2.73 1.09
N ALA A 26 -8.04 2.98 0.91
CA ALA A 26 -6.97 2.06 1.33
C ALA A 26 -7.08 1.58 2.79
N TYR A 27 -7.41 2.48 3.74
CA TYR A 27 -7.57 2.12 5.14
C TYR A 27 -8.88 1.36 5.39
N GLY A 28 -9.98 1.79 4.78
CA GLY A 28 -11.30 1.18 4.97
C GLY A 28 -11.51 -0.12 4.20
N SER A 29 -10.54 -0.56 3.39
CA SER A 29 -10.63 -1.78 2.58
C SER A 29 -9.79 -2.94 3.11
N VAL A 30 -8.97 -2.74 4.15
CA VAL A 30 -8.14 -3.81 4.74
C VAL A 30 -9.00 -4.82 5.50
N PRO A 31 -9.06 -6.10 5.09
CA PRO A 31 -9.79 -7.12 5.84
C PRO A 31 -9.13 -7.40 7.19
N HIS A 32 -9.92 -7.64 8.24
CA HIS A 32 -9.37 -7.97 9.56
C HIS A 32 -8.60 -9.30 9.54
N GLU A 33 -9.01 -10.25 8.71
CA GLU A 33 -8.30 -11.51 8.50
C GLU A 33 -6.90 -11.27 7.91
N MET A 34 -6.74 -10.23 7.09
CA MET A 34 -5.45 -9.84 6.54
C MET A 34 -4.53 -9.27 7.61
N ILE A 35 -5.07 -8.51 8.56
CA ILE A 35 -4.32 -8.02 9.73
C ILE A 35 -3.84 -9.22 10.55
N GLN A 36 -4.74 -10.16 10.86
CA GLN A 36 -4.39 -11.38 11.59
C GLN A 36 -3.34 -12.23 10.87
N LEU A 37 -3.44 -12.36 9.56
CA LEU A 37 -2.43 -13.03 8.74
C LEU A 37 -1.08 -12.33 8.84
N ALA A 38 -1.06 -11.00 8.70
CA ALA A 38 0.17 -10.23 8.77
C ALA A 38 0.84 -10.38 10.14
N LEU A 39 0.10 -10.24 11.24
CA LEU A 39 0.62 -10.41 12.60
C LEU A 39 1.31 -11.77 12.80
N ARG A 40 0.69 -12.85 12.28
CA ARG A 40 1.28 -14.20 12.31
C ARG A 40 2.54 -14.30 11.45
N MET A 41 2.54 -13.73 10.24
CA MET A 41 3.69 -13.73 9.33
C MET A 41 4.91 -12.97 9.90
N TYR A 42 4.66 -11.95 10.73
CA TYR A 42 5.72 -11.19 11.41
C TYR A 42 6.09 -11.76 12.78
N HIS A 43 5.55 -12.91 13.18
CA HIS A 43 5.80 -13.54 14.47
C HIS A 43 5.53 -12.61 15.66
N VAL A 44 4.49 -11.78 15.54
CA VAL A 44 4.02 -10.94 16.64
C VAL A 44 3.59 -11.86 17.80
N PRO A 45 3.98 -11.59 19.06
CA PRO A 45 3.55 -12.38 20.21
C PRO A 45 2.04 -12.60 20.28
N GLU A 46 1.60 -13.82 20.56
CA GLU A 46 0.18 -14.21 20.61
C GLU A 46 -0.66 -13.30 21.51
N ALA A 47 -0.11 -12.92 22.67
CA ALA A 47 -0.78 -11.99 23.59
C ALA A 47 -1.14 -10.64 22.93
N MET A 48 -0.30 -10.12 22.02
CA MET A 48 -0.63 -8.91 21.27
C MET A 48 -1.62 -9.18 20.15
N GLN A 49 -1.59 -10.36 19.51
CA GLN A 49 -2.57 -10.73 18.49
C GLN A 49 -3.99 -10.77 19.08
N VAL A 50 -4.14 -11.40 20.25
CA VAL A 50 -5.41 -11.46 20.99
C VAL A 50 -5.89 -10.06 21.38
N MET A 51 -4.99 -9.23 21.93
CA MET A 51 -5.32 -7.84 22.29
C MET A 51 -5.83 -7.04 21.07
N LEU A 52 -5.22 -7.22 19.90
CA LEU A 52 -5.64 -6.54 18.68
C LEU A 52 -6.97 -7.09 18.14
N ASP A 53 -7.18 -8.41 18.22
CA ASP A 53 -8.45 -9.03 17.84
C ASP A 53 -9.61 -8.50 18.69
N ASP A 54 -9.42 -8.43 20.00
CA ASP A 54 -10.39 -7.86 20.94
C ASP A 54 -10.62 -6.37 20.66
N TYR A 55 -9.55 -5.62 20.34
CA TYR A 55 -9.64 -4.20 20.01
C TYR A 55 -10.47 -3.93 18.75
N PHE A 56 -10.30 -4.73 17.69
CA PHE A 56 -11.01 -4.54 16.41
C PHE A 56 -12.40 -5.18 16.39
N SER A 57 -12.62 -6.32 17.05
CA SER A 57 -13.91 -7.02 17.08
C SER A 57 -15.04 -6.21 17.71
N GLY A 58 -14.72 -5.39 18.73
CA GLY A 58 -15.65 -4.47 19.37
C GLY A 58 -15.67 -3.06 18.80
N PHE A 59 -14.90 -2.78 17.74
CA PHE A 59 -14.63 -1.42 17.31
C PHE A 59 -15.87 -0.76 16.70
N ARG A 60 -16.30 0.32 17.34
CA ARG A 60 -17.45 1.12 16.91
C ARG A 60 -17.08 2.57 16.76
N MET A 61 -17.56 3.16 15.68
CA MET A 61 -17.32 4.55 15.33
C MET A 61 -18.65 5.31 15.27
N ARG A 62 -18.58 6.59 15.57
CA ARG A 62 -19.71 7.52 15.52
C ARG A 62 -19.18 8.87 15.07
N PHE A 63 -19.90 9.53 14.19
CA PHE A 63 -19.52 10.83 13.69
C PHE A 63 -20.50 11.89 14.20
N SER A 64 -19.94 12.97 14.74
CA SER A 64 -20.70 14.14 15.18
C SER A 64 -20.36 15.33 14.29
N THR A 65 -21.40 15.99 13.78
CA THR A 65 -21.32 17.32 13.16
C THR A 65 -22.06 18.31 14.07
N ASN A 66 -22.08 19.59 13.71
CA ASN A 66 -22.86 20.59 14.46
C ASN A 66 -24.37 20.31 14.40
N ASP A 67 -24.84 19.69 13.32
CA ASP A 67 -26.27 19.54 13.04
C ASP A 67 -26.81 18.16 13.47
N TYR A 68 -25.97 17.13 13.46
CA TYR A 68 -26.39 15.78 13.83
C TYR A 68 -25.24 14.89 14.29
N THR A 69 -25.60 13.77 14.91
CA THR A 69 -24.66 12.70 15.22
C THR A 69 -25.20 11.39 14.67
N THR A 70 -24.38 10.62 13.96
CA THR A 70 -24.75 9.32 13.40
C THR A 70 -25.11 8.33 14.51
N ASN A 71 -25.70 7.17 14.20
CA ASN A 71 -25.69 6.06 15.14
C ASN A 71 -24.28 5.46 15.27
N TRP A 72 -24.10 4.55 16.23
CA TRP A 72 -22.90 3.72 16.29
C TRP A 72 -22.83 2.83 15.05
N ILE A 73 -21.67 2.82 14.40
CA ILE A 73 -21.37 2.03 13.21
C ILE A 73 -20.28 1.04 13.60
N ASN A 74 -20.48 -0.24 13.30
CA ASN A 74 -19.45 -1.26 13.49
C ASN A 74 -18.44 -1.17 12.35
N LEU A 75 -17.14 -1.22 12.67
CA LEU A 75 -16.09 -1.29 11.67
C LEU A 75 -15.83 -2.76 11.29
N GLU A 76 -16.62 -3.28 10.35
CA GLU A 76 -16.53 -4.69 9.91
C GLU A 76 -15.32 -4.95 9.00
N VAL A 77 -14.89 -3.95 8.24
CA VAL A 77 -13.71 -4.00 7.37
C VAL A 77 -12.95 -2.69 7.51
N GLY A 78 -11.63 -2.81 7.46
CA GLY A 78 -10.72 -1.69 7.49
C GLY A 78 -10.18 -1.37 8.87
N ILE A 79 -9.26 -0.41 8.87
CA ILE A 79 -8.58 0.12 10.04
C ILE A 79 -9.04 1.56 10.28
N ALA A 80 -9.27 1.90 11.55
CA ALA A 80 -9.81 3.20 11.93
C ALA A 80 -8.82 4.34 11.62
N MET A 81 -9.27 5.33 10.85
CA MET A 81 -8.49 6.56 10.63
C MET A 81 -8.30 7.33 11.94
N GLY A 82 -7.08 7.81 12.19
CA GLY A 82 -6.72 8.52 13.42
C GLY A 82 -6.29 7.62 14.58
N CYS A 83 -6.38 6.30 14.45
CA CYS A 83 -5.82 5.38 15.43
C CYS A 83 -4.31 5.18 15.20
N THR A 84 -3.52 5.20 16.27
CA THR A 84 -2.04 5.18 16.22
C THR A 84 -1.49 3.86 15.66
N ILE A 85 -2.17 2.74 15.88
CA ILE A 85 -1.72 1.44 15.40
C ILE A 85 -2.10 1.19 13.93
N SER A 86 -3.09 1.91 13.41
CA SER A 86 -3.60 1.72 12.04
C SER A 86 -2.52 1.83 10.96
N PRO A 87 -1.62 2.83 10.95
CA PRO A 87 -0.56 2.91 9.94
C PRO A 87 0.38 1.69 9.97
N ILE A 88 0.68 1.17 11.16
CA ILE A 88 1.56 -0.01 11.31
C ILE A 88 0.88 -1.25 10.74
N LEU A 89 -0.40 -1.45 11.08
CA LEU A 89 -1.19 -2.57 10.55
C LEU A 89 -1.37 -2.48 9.04
N PHE A 90 -1.55 -1.27 8.51
CA PHE A 90 -1.62 -1.03 7.07
C PHE A 90 -0.34 -1.47 6.37
N VAL A 91 0.82 -1.01 6.84
CA VAL A 91 2.12 -1.36 6.25
C VAL A 91 2.35 -2.86 6.31
N MET A 92 2.06 -3.52 7.44
CA MET A 92 2.19 -4.97 7.56
C MET A 92 1.28 -5.71 6.58
N ALA A 93 0.02 -5.27 6.43
CA ALA A 93 -0.91 -5.86 5.47
C ALA A 93 -0.45 -5.68 4.02
N MET A 94 0.02 -4.49 3.65
CA MET A 94 0.54 -4.22 2.31
C MET A 94 1.77 -5.08 2.00
N GLU A 95 2.68 -5.24 2.96
CA GLU A 95 3.87 -6.07 2.76
C GLU A 95 3.52 -7.56 2.55
N VAL A 96 2.43 -8.06 3.15
CA VAL A 96 1.89 -9.40 2.81
C VAL A 96 1.46 -9.47 1.35
N ILE A 97 0.77 -8.44 0.83
CA ILE A 97 0.38 -8.37 -0.59
C ILE A 97 1.61 -8.32 -1.48
N LEU A 98 2.59 -7.47 -1.15
CA LEU A 98 3.82 -7.32 -1.93
C LEU A 98 4.59 -8.64 -1.99
N LYS A 99 4.80 -9.32 -0.86
CA LYS A 99 5.46 -10.64 -0.83
C LYS A 99 4.70 -11.71 -1.64
N ALA A 100 3.37 -11.70 -1.58
CA ALA A 100 2.58 -12.61 -2.42
C ALA A 100 2.74 -12.31 -3.92
N ALA A 101 2.84 -11.02 -4.28
CA ALA A 101 3.02 -10.58 -5.65
C ALA A 101 4.46 -10.77 -6.17
N GLU A 102 5.48 -10.81 -5.30
CA GLU A 102 6.88 -11.03 -5.69
C GLU A 102 7.06 -12.32 -6.50
N GLY A 103 6.36 -13.40 -6.12
CA GLY A 103 6.42 -14.66 -6.85
C GLY A 103 5.83 -14.61 -8.27
N SER A 104 5.05 -13.57 -8.59
CA SER A 104 4.41 -13.36 -9.89
C SER A 104 5.10 -12.28 -10.73
N ALA A 105 6.07 -11.56 -10.16
CA ALA A 105 6.70 -10.41 -10.79
C ALA A 105 8.17 -10.72 -11.13
N GLY A 106 8.52 -10.64 -12.43
CA GLY A 106 9.91 -10.74 -12.88
C GLY A 106 10.72 -9.47 -12.60
N PRO A 107 12.06 -9.54 -12.53
CA PRO A 107 12.91 -8.37 -12.41
C PRO A 107 12.76 -7.43 -13.61
N ALA A 108 12.69 -6.12 -13.35
CA ALA A 108 12.64 -5.12 -14.40
C ALA A 108 14.06 -4.79 -14.85
N ASN A 109 14.39 -5.08 -16.11
CA ASN A 109 15.65 -4.67 -16.73
C ASN A 109 15.52 -3.23 -17.25
N LEU A 110 16.23 -2.30 -16.63
CA LEU A 110 16.24 -0.89 -17.05
C LEU A 110 17.31 -0.61 -18.12
N GLY A 111 18.08 -1.61 -18.55
CA GLY A 111 19.23 -1.40 -19.43
C GLY A 111 20.48 -0.91 -18.69
N GLY A 112 21.63 -0.94 -19.37
CA GLY A 112 22.91 -0.42 -18.84
C GLY A 112 23.36 -1.03 -17.50
N GLY A 113 23.14 -2.35 -17.31
CA GLY A 113 23.53 -3.09 -16.10
C GLY A 113 22.67 -2.86 -14.86
N CYS A 114 21.57 -2.12 -14.97
CA CYS A 114 20.68 -1.83 -13.84
C CYS A 114 19.41 -2.67 -13.90
N SER A 115 19.24 -3.53 -12.90
CA SER A 115 18.03 -4.31 -12.66
C SER A 115 17.36 -3.79 -11.40
N MET A 116 16.05 -3.55 -11.46
CA MET A 116 15.26 -3.30 -10.26
C MET A 116 14.56 -4.59 -9.85
N PRO A 117 14.63 -4.97 -8.57
CA PRO A 117 13.82 -6.07 -8.08
C PRO A 117 12.33 -5.67 -8.20
N PRO A 118 11.45 -6.66 -8.41
CA PRO A 118 10.02 -6.42 -8.51
C PRO A 118 9.50 -5.65 -7.29
N LEU A 119 8.46 -4.84 -7.49
CA LEU A 119 7.66 -4.20 -6.43
C LEU A 119 8.39 -3.17 -5.54
N LYS A 120 9.66 -2.85 -5.81
CA LYS A 120 10.44 -1.81 -5.08
C LYS A 120 9.92 -0.36 -5.23
N ALA A 121 8.84 -0.14 -5.98
CA ALA A 121 8.28 1.18 -6.29
C ALA A 121 7.03 1.54 -5.46
N PHE A 122 6.56 0.65 -4.59
CA PHE A 122 5.30 0.83 -3.85
C PHE A 122 5.28 2.07 -2.94
N GLU A 123 6.44 2.50 -2.43
CA GLU A 123 6.51 3.55 -1.40
C GLU A 123 6.95 4.93 -1.91
N ASP A 124 7.21 5.08 -3.21
CA ASP A 124 7.93 6.25 -3.74
C ASP A 124 7.00 7.38 -4.24
N TYR A 125 5.74 7.39 -3.79
CA TYR A 125 4.75 8.35 -4.28
C TYR A 125 4.77 9.67 -3.50
N LYS A 126 5.27 10.72 -4.16
CA LYS A 126 4.91 12.11 -3.82
C LYS A 126 3.75 12.53 -4.72
N GLY A 127 2.61 12.79 -4.08
CA GLY A 127 1.30 13.03 -4.69
C GLY A 127 1.30 13.81 -6.00
N LYS A 128 0.68 13.21 -7.03
CA LYS A 128 -0.20 13.82 -8.04
C LYS A 128 -0.76 12.75 -8.98
N THR A 129 -2.09 12.73 -9.04
CA THR A 129 -3.04 12.16 -10.00
C THR A 129 -2.51 11.17 -11.05
N THR A 130 -3.18 10.03 -11.09
CA THR A 130 -3.04 8.92 -12.04
C THR A 130 -2.97 9.38 -13.50
N HIS A 131 -1.79 9.22 -14.11
CA HIS A 131 -1.59 9.34 -15.56
C HIS A 131 -0.74 8.16 -16.03
N VAL A 132 -1.29 7.29 -16.88
CA VAL A 132 -0.46 6.32 -17.60
C VAL A 132 0.37 7.11 -18.61
N THR A 133 1.61 7.45 -18.24
CA THR A 133 2.52 8.17 -19.13
C THR A 133 3.43 7.16 -19.81
N LYS A 134 3.05 6.72 -21.02
CA LYS A 134 4.02 6.11 -21.94
C LYS A 134 4.99 7.21 -22.36
N THR A 135 6.18 7.23 -21.76
CA THR A 135 7.21 8.19 -22.17
C THR A 135 8.13 7.49 -23.16
N LYS A 136 7.75 7.49 -24.44
CA LYS A 136 8.65 7.11 -25.53
C LYS A 136 9.73 8.18 -25.66
N PHE A 137 10.90 7.94 -25.08
CA PHE A 137 12.11 8.72 -25.34
C PHE A 137 12.85 8.14 -26.55
N GLY A 138 12.16 8.00 -27.68
CA GLY A 138 12.77 7.45 -28.89
C GLY A 138 11.79 7.28 -30.03
N GLU A 139 11.78 8.25 -30.94
CA GLU A 139 11.84 8.06 -32.39
C GLU A 139 12.20 9.42 -33.01
N LYS A 140 13.28 9.42 -33.80
CA LYS A 140 13.57 10.46 -34.79
C LYS A 140 12.69 10.19 -36.00
#